data_AF-A0A2J4XXB5-F1
#
_entry.id   AF-A0A2J4XXB5-F1
#
_cell.length_a   1.000
_cell.length_b   1.000
_cell.length_c   1.000
_cell.angle_alpha   90.00
_cell.angle_beta   90.00
_cell.angle_gamma   90.00
#
_symmetry.space_group_name_H-M   'P 1'
#
loop_
_entity.id
_entity.type
_entity.pdbx_description
1 polymer ?
#
loop_
_entity_poly.entity_id
_entity_poly.type
_entity_poly.pdbx_seq_one_letter_code
_entity_poly.pdbx_strand_id
1 'polypeptide(L)'
;LVLMPNNPRAGGISRRIEGDDRTELKEALASLELPDGMGLIVRTAGVGKSAEALQWDLSFRLKHWEAIQKAADSRPAPFLIHQESNVIVRAFRDYLRQDIGEILIDNPKVLELARQHIAALGRPDFSSKIKLYTGEIPLFSHYQIESQIESAFQREVRLPSGGSIVIDSTEALTAIDINSARATRGGDIEETAFNTNLEAADEIARQLRLRDLGGLIVIDFIDMTPVRHQRAVENRLREA
;
A
#
# COMPACT_ATOMS: atom_id res chain seq x y z
N LEU A 1 -3.83 11.16 -9.42
CA LEU A 1 -5.05 11.87 -8.98
C LEU A 1 -6.22 10.90 -8.85
N VAL A 2 -7.25 11.26 -8.08
CA VAL A 2 -8.56 10.56 -8.04
C VAL A 2 -9.62 11.54 -8.54
N LEU A 3 -10.22 11.24 -9.68
CA LEU A 3 -11.31 12.02 -10.26
C LEU A 3 -12.64 11.54 -9.68
N MET A 4 -13.46 12.49 -9.21
CA MET A 4 -14.80 12.26 -8.70
C MET A 4 -15.80 12.96 -9.64
N PRO A 5 -16.19 12.32 -10.77
CA PRO A 5 -16.94 13.01 -11.83
C PRO A 5 -18.35 13.42 -11.42
N ASN A 6 -18.91 12.80 -10.36
CA ASN A 6 -20.28 13.04 -9.89
C ASN A 6 -20.35 13.74 -8.52
N ASN A 7 -19.24 14.30 -8.02
CA ASN A 7 -19.23 14.96 -6.72
C ASN A 7 -18.27 16.17 -6.70
N PRO A 8 -18.77 17.39 -6.93
CA PRO A 8 -17.93 18.59 -6.95
C PRO A 8 -17.41 18.98 -5.56
N ARG A 9 -18.06 18.50 -4.49
CA ARG A 9 -17.63 18.76 -3.12
C ARG A 9 -16.46 17.88 -2.69
N ALA A 10 -16.23 16.76 -3.39
CA ALA A 10 -15.14 15.84 -3.10
C ALA A 10 -13.85 16.33 -3.78
N GLY A 11 -13.13 17.22 -3.11
CA GLY A 11 -11.83 17.72 -3.59
C GLY A 11 -10.82 17.88 -2.45
N GLY A 12 -9.53 17.79 -2.79
CA GLY A 12 -8.47 18.12 -1.83
C GLY A 12 -7.13 17.45 -2.08
N ILE A 13 -6.22 17.65 -1.14
CA ILE A 13 -4.88 17.08 -1.14
C ILE A 13 -4.81 16.06 0.01
N SER A 14 -4.19 14.90 -0.23
CA SER A 14 -3.94 13.86 0.78
C SER A 14 -3.46 14.47 2.09
N ARG A 15 -4.00 13.99 3.22
CA ARG A 15 -3.61 14.46 4.57
C ARG A 15 -2.15 14.14 4.91
N ARG A 16 -1.54 13.18 4.21
CA ARG A 16 -0.12 12.81 4.38
C ARG A 16 0.86 13.81 3.73
N ILE A 17 0.35 14.85 3.07
CA ILE A 17 1.16 15.88 2.41
C ILE A 17 1.00 17.18 3.20
N GLU A 18 2.11 17.70 3.70
CA GLU A 18 2.20 18.86 4.58
C GLU A 18 3.31 19.81 4.09
N GLY A 19 3.40 21.00 4.70
CA GLY A 19 4.47 21.97 4.40
C GLY A 19 4.42 22.53 2.97
N ASP A 20 5.59 22.84 2.43
CA ASP A 20 5.76 23.50 1.13
C ASP A 20 5.22 22.65 -0.03
N ASP A 21 5.41 21.33 0.02
CA ASP A 21 4.85 20.37 -0.95
C ASP A 21 3.33 20.52 -1.11
N ARG A 22 2.62 20.78 0.01
CA ARG A 22 1.17 20.97 0.00
C ARG A 22 0.79 22.27 -0.70
N THR A 23 1.57 23.33 -0.50
CA THR A 23 1.36 24.63 -1.12
C THR A 23 1.59 24.55 -2.62
N GLU A 24 2.73 23.98 -3.03
CA GLU A 24 3.07 23.77 -4.45
C GLU A 24 2.01 22.91 -5.16
N LEU A 25 1.57 21.81 -4.54
CA LEU A 25 0.53 20.99 -5.12
C LEU A 25 -0.82 21.68 -5.20
N LYS A 26 -1.13 22.59 -4.28
CA LYS A 26 -2.36 23.38 -4.31
C LYS A 26 -2.35 24.37 -5.47
N GLU A 27 -1.22 25.01 -5.73
CA GLU A 27 -1.01 25.89 -6.88
C GLU A 27 -1.09 25.10 -8.20
N ALA A 28 -0.39 23.97 -8.29
CA ALA A 28 -0.47 23.09 -9.44
C ALA A 28 -1.90 22.61 -9.68
N LEU A 29 -2.66 22.27 -8.62
CA LEU A 29 -4.06 21.87 -8.74
C LEU A 29 -4.95 22.97 -9.32
N ALA A 30 -4.72 24.21 -8.90
CA ALA A 30 -5.50 25.36 -9.37
C ALA A 30 -5.26 25.65 -10.86
N SER A 31 -4.12 25.21 -11.41
CA SER A 31 -3.82 25.31 -12.84
C SER A 31 -4.45 24.20 -13.70
N LEU A 32 -5.07 23.19 -13.08
CA LEU A 32 -5.68 22.08 -13.82
C LEU A 32 -7.04 22.47 -14.41
N GLU A 33 -7.26 22.06 -15.65
CA GLU A 33 -8.54 22.22 -16.34
C GLU A 33 -9.49 21.09 -15.92
N LEU A 34 -10.19 21.28 -14.80
CA LEU A 34 -11.21 20.36 -14.29
C LEU A 34 -12.60 20.81 -14.75
N PRO A 35 -13.39 19.96 -15.45
CA PRO A 35 -14.75 20.30 -15.83
C PRO A 35 -15.66 20.58 -14.63
N ASP A 36 -16.62 21.48 -14.83
CA ASP A 36 -17.62 21.84 -13.83
C ASP A 36 -18.40 20.61 -13.34
N GLY A 37 -18.71 20.60 -12.04
CA GLY A 37 -19.45 19.51 -11.40
C GLY A 37 -18.59 18.31 -10.99
N MET A 38 -17.30 18.30 -11.32
CA MET A 38 -16.37 17.25 -10.91
C MET A 38 -15.50 17.66 -9.72
N GLY A 39 -15.09 16.68 -8.93
CA GLY A 39 -14.14 16.83 -7.84
C GLY A 39 -12.82 16.12 -8.13
N LEU A 40 -11.73 16.54 -7.49
CA LEU A 40 -10.39 15.98 -7.70
C LEU A 40 -9.62 15.86 -6.39
N ILE A 41 -9.04 14.68 -6.13
CA ILE A 41 -8.19 14.43 -4.97
C ILE A 41 -6.76 14.09 -5.40
N VAL A 42 -5.77 14.80 -4.84
CA VAL A 42 -4.34 14.47 -5.02
C VAL A 42 -3.92 13.41 -4.03
N ARG A 43 -3.32 12.34 -4.54
CA ARG A 43 -2.75 11.25 -3.73
C ARG A 43 -1.31 11.58 -3.35
N THR A 44 -0.78 10.92 -2.32
CA THR A 44 0.64 11.05 -1.90
C THR A 44 1.63 10.84 -3.04
N ALA A 45 1.34 9.96 -4.00
CA ALA A 45 2.15 9.76 -5.20
C ALA A 45 2.17 10.95 -6.19
N GLY A 46 1.39 12.00 -5.94
CA GLY A 46 1.36 13.24 -6.72
C GLY A 46 2.43 14.25 -6.32
N VAL A 47 3.08 14.09 -5.16
CA VAL A 47 4.15 14.99 -4.69
C VAL A 47 5.30 15.03 -5.70
N GLY A 48 5.83 16.22 -5.97
CA GLY A 48 6.92 16.45 -6.93
C GLY A 48 6.54 16.25 -8.40
N LYS A 49 5.25 16.11 -8.74
CA LYS A 49 4.79 16.09 -10.14
C LYS A 49 4.51 17.51 -10.62
N SER A 50 4.93 17.80 -11.85
CA SER A 50 4.63 19.09 -12.48
C SER A 50 3.14 19.22 -12.80
N ALA A 51 2.67 20.45 -12.98
CA ALA A 51 1.29 20.74 -13.36
C ALA A 51 0.89 20.02 -14.65
N GLU A 52 1.79 19.94 -15.64
CA GLU A 52 1.55 19.23 -16.91
C GLU A 52 1.37 17.73 -16.69
N ALA A 53 2.18 17.12 -15.81
CA ALA A 53 2.04 15.71 -15.48
C ALA A 53 0.72 15.41 -14.77
N LEU A 54 0.27 16.31 -13.89
CA LEU A 54 -1.03 16.21 -13.23
C LEU A 54 -2.18 16.42 -14.24
N GLN A 55 -2.07 17.38 -15.15
CA GLN A 55 -3.05 17.62 -16.22
C GLN A 55 -3.17 16.43 -17.17
N TRP A 56 -2.04 15.78 -17.48
CA TRP A 56 -2.02 14.56 -18.27
C TRP A 56 -2.76 13.40 -17.57
N ASP A 57 -2.48 13.18 -16.28
CA ASP A 57 -3.19 12.16 -15.48
C ASP A 57 -4.70 12.47 -15.35
N LEU A 58 -5.07 13.75 -15.19
CA LEU A 58 -6.47 14.19 -15.21
C LEU A 58 -7.15 13.89 -16.54
N SER A 59 -6.50 14.26 -17.65
CA SER A 59 -7.01 14.04 -19.01
C SER A 59 -7.27 12.55 -19.29
N PHE A 60 -6.40 11.67 -18.80
CA PHE A 60 -6.60 10.22 -18.90
C PHE A 60 -7.86 9.76 -18.16
N ARG A 61 -8.09 10.27 -16.94
CA ARG A 61 -9.27 9.93 -16.14
C ARG A 61 -10.56 10.49 -16.75
N LEU A 62 -10.53 11.68 -17.33
CA LEU A 62 -11.67 12.27 -18.04
C LEU A 62 -12.05 11.45 -19.28
N LYS A 63 -11.07 11.05 -20.11
CA LYS A 63 -11.32 10.17 -21.26
C LYS A 63 -11.93 8.82 -20.84
N HIS A 64 -11.47 8.27 -19.73
CA HIS A 64 -12.03 7.06 -19.18
C HIS A 64 -13.48 7.28 -18.72
N TRP A 65 -13.78 8.40 -18.05
CA TRP A 65 -15.14 8.76 -17.67
C TRP A 65 -16.08 8.87 -18.89
N GLU A 66 -15.64 9.53 -19.97
CA GLU A 66 -16.40 9.60 -21.22
C GLU A 66 -16.67 8.20 -21.82
N ALA A 67 -15.69 7.30 -21.77
CA ALA A 67 -15.86 5.93 -22.24
C ALA A 67 -16.88 5.15 -21.39
N ILE A 68 -16.88 5.36 -20.07
CA ILE A 68 -17.88 4.79 -19.15
C ILE A 68 -19.28 5.27 -19.51
N GLN A 69 -19.47 6.58 -19.73
CA GLN A 69 -20.77 7.15 -20.10
C GLN A 69 -21.25 6.60 -21.46
N LYS A 70 -20.38 6.61 -22.48
CA LYS A 70 -20.70 6.06 -23.81
C LYS A 70 -21.08 4.58 -23.74
N ALA A 71 -20.37 3.79 -22.95
CA ALA A 71 -20.67 2.39 -22.76
C ALA A 71 -22.03 2.20 -22.07
N ALA A 72 -22.30 2.96 -21.00
CA ALA A 72 -23.59 2.93 -20.29
C ALA A 72 -24.77 3.24 -21.23
N ASP A 73 -24.64 4.27 -22.07
CA ASP A 73 -25.68 4.70 -23.00
C ASP A 73 -25.87 3.72 -24.17
N SER A 74 -24.83 2.94 -24.51
CA SER A 74 -24.85 2.04 -25.68
C SER A 74 -25.83 0.86 -25.56
N ARG A 75 -26.20 0.46 -24.33
CA ARG A 75 -27.00 -0.73 -24.09
C ARG A 75 -27.85 -0.59 -22.82
N PRO A 76 -29.20 -0.62 -22.89
CA PRO A 76 -30.05 -0.58 -21.70
C PRO A 76 -30.21 -1.99 -21.10
N ALA A 77 -29.16 -2.51 -20.49
CA ALA A 77 -29.18 -3.78 -19.77
C ALA A 77 -28.19 -3.76 -18.59
N PRO A 78 -28.30 -4.69 -17.62
CA PRO A 78 -27.22 -4.93 -16.68
C PRO A 78 -26.03 -5.59 -17.40
N PHE A 79 -24.89 -4.90 -17.44
CA PHE A 79 -23.62 -5.46 -17.93
C PHE A 79 -22.44 -4.76 -17.26
N LEU A 80 -21.27 -5.40 -17.33
CA LEU A 80 -20.01 -4.85 -16.82
C LEU A 80 -19.52 -3.72 -17.74
N ILE A 81 -19.47 -2.49 -17.23
CA ILE A 81 -18.94 -1.32 -17.97
C ILE A 81 -17.43 -1.16 -17.74
N HIS A 82 -17.02 -1.25 -16.47
CA HIS A 82 -15.63 -1.13 -16.07
C HIS A 82 -15.30 -2.21 -15.05
N GLN A 83 -14.27 -3.00 -15.34
CA GLN A 83 -13.67 -3.89 -14.37
C GLN A 83 -12.45 -3.18 -13.80
N GLU A 84 -12.47 -2.93 -12.48
CA GLU A 84 -11.29 -2.39 -11.80
C GLU A 84 -10.09 -3.29 -12.09
N SER A 85 -8.98 -2.63 -12.39
CA SER A 85 -7.87 -3.26 -13.09
C SER A 85 -7.27 -4.45 -12.35
N ASN A 86 -6.67 -5.34 -13.16
CA ASN A 86 -5.88 -6.50 -12.74
C ASN A 86 -4.89 -6.14 -11.60
N VAL A 87 -4.53 -7.12 -10.75
CA VAL A 87 -3.59 -6.97 -9.64
C VAL A 87 -2.30 -6.24 -10.03
N ILE A 88 -1.81 -6.44 -11.25
CA ILE A 88 -0.62 -5.76 -11.81
C ILE A 88 -0.81 -4.24 -11.84
N VAL A 89 -1.97 -3.77 -12.30
CA VAL A 89 -2.26 -2.33 -12.40
C VAL A 89 -2.44 -1.73 -11.03
N ARG A 90 -3.11 -2.43 -10.12
CA ARG A 90 -3.22 -1.99 -8.71
C ARG A 90 -1.84 -1.93 -8.06
N ALA A 91 -1.01 -2.96 -8.28
CA ALA A 91 0.35 -3.01 -7.78
C ALA A 91 1.19 -1.83 -8.32
N PHE A 92 1.13 -1.53 -9.61
CA PHE A 92 1.83 -0.38 -10.17
C PHE A 92 1.28 0.96 -9.68
N ARG A 93 -0.03 1.09 -9.54
CA ARG A 93 -0.65 2.31 -9.06
C ARG A 93 -0.29 2.63 -7.61
N ASP A 94 -0.19 1.60 -6.77
CA ASP A 94 -0.14 1.74 -5.32
C ASP A 94 1.28 1.58 -4.75
N TYR A 95 2.13 0.76 -5.40
CA TYR A 95 3.48 0.45 -4.90
C TYR A 95 4.62 0.95 -5.79
N LEU A 96 4.37 1.39 -7.04
CA LEU A 96 5.45 1.78 -7.95
C LEU A 96 6.08 3.14 -7.60
N ARG A 97 7.19 3.08 -6.87
CA ARG A 97 7.97 4.23 -6.40
C ARG A 97 9.30 4.36 -7.15
N GLN A 98 9.92 5.54 -7.11
CA GLN A 98 11.15 5.85 -7.87
C GLN A 98 12.37 5.04 -7.45
N ASP A 99 12.43 4.67 -6.17
CA ASP A 99 13.43 3.81 -5.53
C ASP A 99 13.37 2.34 -5.97
N ILE A 100 12.31 1.91 -6.65
CA ILE A 100 12.24 0.56 -7.22
C ILE A 100 13.22 0.45 -8.38
N GLY A 101 14.25 -0.38 -8.23
CA GLY A 101 15.25 -0.64 -9.27
C GLY A 101 14.72 -1.47 -10.42
N GLU A 102 14.04 -2.58 -10.12
CA GLU A 102 13.60 -3.57 -11.11
C GLU A 102 12.22 -4.15 -10.77
N ILE A 103 11.47 -4.54 -11.79
CA ILE A 103 10.20 -5.27 -11.69
C ILE A 103 10.41 -6.60 -12.41
N LEU A 104 10.54 -7.67 -11.64
CA LEU A 104 10.79 -9.01 -12.16
C LEU A 104 9.48 -9.75 -12.38
N ILE A 105 9.30 -10.29 -13.57
CA ILE A 105 8.13 -11.06 -13.97
C ILE A 105 8.61 -12.37 -14.58
N ASP A 106 8.11 -13.50 -14.12
CA ASP A 106 8.53 -14.84 -14.58
C ASP A 106 7.67 -15.40 -15.75
N ASN A 107 6.58 -14.72 -16.09
CA ASN A 107 5.69 -15.11 -17.18
C ASN A 107 5.75 -14.11 -18.35
N PRO A 108 6.18 -14.53 -19.57
CA PRO A 108 6.28 -13.65 -20.73
C PRO A 108 4.96 -12.97 -21.12
N LYS A 109 3.82 -13.65 -20.98
CA LYS A 109 2.50 -13.07 -21.30
C LYS A 109 2.15 -11.95 -20.33
N VAL A 110 2.48 -12.13 -19.04
CA VAL A 110 2.26 -11.14 -18.00
C VAL A 110 3.20 -9.95 -18.16
N LEU A 111 4.42 -10.18 -18.62
CA LEU A 111 5.40 -9.13 -18.88
C LEU A 111 4.93 -8.16 -19.97
N GLU A 112 4.42 -8.68 -21.08
CA GLU A 112 3.90 -7.85 -22.17
C GLU A 112 2.67 -7.05 -21.71
N LEU A 113 1.78 -7.67 -20.94
CA LEU A 113 0.68 -6.95 -20.30
C LEU A 113 1.21 -5.85 -19.37
N ALA A 114 2.19 -6.13 -18.51
CA ALA A 114 2.76 -5.14 -17.59
C ALA A 114 3.32 -3.92 -18.34
N ARG A 115 4.04 -4.12 -19.44
CA ARG A 115 4.56 -3.04 -20.29
C ARG A 115 3.46 -2.17 -20.88
N GLN A 116 2.42 -2.80 -21.43
CA GLN A 116 1.25 -2.08 -21.96
C GLN A 116 0.58 -1.22 -20.89
N HIS A 117 0.45 -1.75 -19.66
CA HIS A 117 -0.18 -1.02 -18.56
C HIS A 117 0.68 0.13 -18.04
N ILE A 118 2.00 -0.04 -17.93
CA ILE A 118 2.90 1.05 -17.54
C ILE A 118 2.86 2.20 -18.56
N ALA A 119 2.83 1.88 -19.86
CA ALA A 119 2.66 2.88 -20.91
C ALA A 119 1.31 3.61 -20.77
N ALA A 120 0.22 2.88 -20.52
CA ALA A 120 -1.11 3.45 -20.31
C ALA A 120 -1.20 4.33 -19.04
N LEU A 121 -0.45 3.99 -17.98
CA LEU A 121 -0.35 4.77 -16.75
C LEU A 121 0.49 6.06 -16.90
N GLY A 122 1.11 6.30 -18.06
CA GLY A 122 1.97 7.46 -18.28
C GLY A 122 3.27 7.41 -17.52
N ARG A 123 3.78 6.19 -17.24
CA ARG A 123 5.04 5.97 -16.53
C ARG A 123 6.07 5.23 -17.39
N PRO A 124 6.33 5.66 -18.65
CA PRO A 124 7.25 4.95 -19.54
C PRO A 124 8.67 4.83 -18.97
N ASP A 125 9.04 5.71 -18.03
CA ASP A 125 10.28 5.67 -17.24
C ASP A 125 10.50 4.32 -16.51
N PHE A 126 9.43 3.58 -16.22
CA PHE A 126 9.50 2.26 -15.59
C PHE A 126 9.49 1.10 -16.58
N SER A 127 9.23 1.34 -17.87
CA SER A 127 9.15 0.26 -18.85
C SER A 127 10.49 -0.46 -19.02
N SER A 128 11.61 0.25 -18.87
CA SER A 128 12.96 -0.32 -18.90
C SER A 128 13.31 -1.13 -17.64
N LYS A 129 12.60 -0.89 -16.53
CA LYS A 129 12.78 -1.60 -15.27
C LYS A 129 12.03 -2.95 -15.24
N ILE A 130 11.07 -3.17 -16.14
CA ILE A 130 10.38 -4.46 -16.29
C ILE A 130 11.31 -5.46 -16.99
N LYS A 131 11.68 -6.52 -16.27
CA LYS A 131 12.58 -7.58 -16.77
C LYS A 131 11.93 -8.95 -16.63
N LEU A 132 12.21 -9.81 -17.61
CA LEU A 132 11.80 -11.21 -17.57
C LEU A 132 12.76 -11.97 -16.66
N TYR A 133 12.22 -12.71 -15.69
CA TYR A 133 12.97 -13.69 -14.94
C TYR A 133 12.98 -15.02 -15.72
N THR A 134 14.18 -15.54 -16.00
CA THR A 134 14.38 -16.80 -16.76
C THR A 134 15.24 -17.80 -15.99
N GLY A 135 15.41 -17.61 -14.68
CA GLY A 135 16.16 -18.55 -13.85
C GLY A 135 15.41 -19.87 -13.69
N GLU A 136 16.15 -20.96 -13.47
CA GLU A 136 15.56 -22.28 -13.23
C GLU A 136 14.89 -22.38 -11.84
N ILE A 137 15.44 -21.66 -10.87
CA ILE A 137 14.89 -21.60 -9.51
C ILE A 137 13.66 -20.68 -9.53
N PRO A 138 12.53 -21.04 -8.90
CA PRO A 138 11.36 -20.15 -8.82
C PRO A 138 11.71 -18.76 -8.27
N LEU A 139 11.12 -17.72 -8.86
CA LEU A 139 11.49 -16.31 -8.61
C LEU A 139 11.53 -15.97 -7.12
N PHE A 140 10.50 -16.31 -6.35
CA PHE A 140 10.42 -15.98 -4.92
C PHE A 140 11.41 -16.77 -4.06
N SER A 141 11.69 -18.01 -4.44
CA SER A 141 12.74 -18.83 -3.82
C SER A 141 14.14 -18.28 -4.11
N HIS A 142 14.40 -17.81 -5.33
CA HIS A 142 15.67 -17.16 -5.69
C HIS A 142 15.94 -15.91 -4.83
N TYR A 143 14.91 -15.13 -4.51
CA TYR A 143 15.00 -13.97 -3.63
C TYR A 143 14.78 -14.28 -2.13
N GLN A 144 14.63 -15.55 -1.76
CA GLN A 144 14.48 -16.03 -0.38
C GLN A 144 13.31 -15.36 0.38
N ILE A 145 12.22 -15.04 -0.33
CA ILE A 145 11.02 -14.44 0.26
C ILE A 145 9.89 -15.47 0.47
N GLU A 146 10.04 -16.69 -0.03
CA GLU A 146 9.02 -17.76 0.09
C GLU A 146 8.61 -18.00 1.55
N SER A 147 9.58 -18.19 2.45
CA SER A 147 9.33 -18.41 3.87
C SER A 147 8.64 -17.24 4.55
N GLN A 148 8.89 -16.00 4.09
CA GLN A 148 8.21 -14.81 4.60
C GLN A 148 6.76 -14.75 4.12
N ILE A 149 6.48 -15.21 2.90
CA ILE A 149 5.11 -15.34 2.38
C ILE A 149 4.37 -16.42 3.16
N GLU A 150 4.99 -17.57 3.39
CA GLU A 150 4.41 -18.65 4.21
C GLU A 150 4.07 -18.18 5.63
N SER A 151 4.89 -17.30 6.22
CA SER A 151 4.61 -16.71 7.54
C SER A 151 3.28 -15.96 7.60
N ALA A 152 2.80 -15.41 6.48
CA ALA A 152 1.51 -14.73 6.41
C ALA A 152 0.31 -15.69 6.58
N PHE A 153 0.52 -17.00 6.37
CA PHE A 153 -0.50 -18.03 6.59
C PHE A 153 -0.40 -18.67 7.97
N GLN A 154 0.68 -18.42 8.71
CA GLN A 154 0.88 -18.97 10.04
C GLN A 154 0.03 -18.21 11.06
N ARG A 155 -0.50 -18.93 12.06
CA ARG A 155 -1.18 -18.30 13.20
C ARG A 155 -0.19 -17.58 14.12
N GLU A 156 0.98 -18.19 14.35
CA GLU A 156 2.05 -17.67 15.19
C GLU A 156 3.24 -17.27 14.32
N VAL A 157 3.79 -16.07 14.54
CA VAL A 157 4.95 -15.53 13.82
C VAL A 157 6.06 -15.21 14.82
N ARG A 158 7.26 -15.74 14.59
CA ARG A 158 8.41 -15.50 15.48
C ARG A 158 9.02 -14.12 15.27
N LEU A 159 9.40 -13.50 16.37
CA LEU A 159 10.13 -12.24 16.43
C LEU A 159 11.65 -12.47 16.45
N PRO A 160 12.47 -11.49 16.00
CA PRO A 160 13.93 -11.60 15.96
C PRO A 160 14.57 -12.05 17.27
N SER A 161 14.12 -11.52 18.41
CA SER A 161 14.67 -11.84 19.73
C SER A 161 14.07 -13.11 20.36
N GLY A 162 13.30 -13.90 19.59
CA GLY A 162 12.76 -15.19 20.02
C GLY A 162 11.39 -15.13 20.69
N GLY A 163 10.76 -13.96 20.77
CA GLY A 163 9.34 -13.82 21.07
C GLY A 163 8.47 -14.28 19.89
N SER A 164 7.16 -14.14 20.02
CA SER A 164 6.22 -14.37 18.92
C SER A 164 4.98 -13.51 19.04
N ILE A 165 4.33 -13.27 17.90
CA ILE A 165 2.98 -12.72 17.84
C ILE A 165 2.01 -13.81 17.39
N VAL A 166 0.81 -13.80 17.95
CA VAL A 166 -0.26 -14.76 17.62
C VAL A 166 -1.45 -13.98 17.10
N ILE A 167 -1.91 -14.31 15.89
CA ILE A 167 -2.97 -13.57 15.20
C ILE A 167 -4.22 -14.45 15.09
N ASP A 168 -5.30 -14.04 15.75
CA ASP A 168 -6.59 -14.73 15.74
C ASP A 168 -7.70 -13.84 15.16
N SER A 169 -8.44 -14.38 14.19
CA SER A 169 -9.59 -13.69 13.59
C SER A 169 -10.89 -14.14 14.27
N THR A 170 -11.73 -13.18 14.61
CA THR A 170 -13.08 -13.41 15.15
C THR A 170 -14.15 -12.88 14.19
N GLU A 171 -15.43 -12.94 14.58
CA GLU A 171 -16.53 -12.43 13.76
C GLU A 171 -16.43 -10.91 13.51
N ALA A 172 -16.01 -10.14 14.52
CA ALA A 172 -16.08 -8.67 14.47
C ALA A 172 -14.71 -7.97 14.49
N LEU A 173 -13.66 -8.68 14.92
CA LEU A 173 -12.32 -8.11 15.09
C LEU A 173 -11.22 -9.15 14.91
N THR A 174 -10.00 -8.68 14.69
CA THR A 174 -8.77 -9.49 14.73
C THR A 174 -8.02 -9.16 16.01
N ALA A 175 -7.69 -10.18 16.81
CA ALA A 175 -6.91 -10.06 18.03
C ALA A 175 -5.47 -10.49 17.77
N ILE A 176 -4.51 -9.76 18.34
CA ILE A 176 -3.08 -10.08 18.29
C ILE A 176 -2.53 -10.12 19.69
N ASP A 177 -1.96 -11.26 20.07
CA ASP A 177 -1.28 -11.48 21.36
C ASP A 177 0.24 -11.53 21.17
N ILE A 178 1.02 -11.08 22.16
CA ILE A 178 2.48 -10.97 22.10
C ILE A 178 3.12 -11.78 23.23
N ASN A 179 3.93 -12.76 22.84
CA ASN A 179 4.65 -13.63 23.75
C ASN A 179 6.14 -13.28 23.76
N SER A 180 6.70 -13.01 24.93
CA SER A 180 8.14 -12.83 25.09
C SER A 180 8.90 -14.15 24.95
N ALA A 181 10.15 -14.09 24.49
CA ALA A 181 11.05 -15.24 24.54
C ALA A 181 11.17 -15.78 25.99
N ARG A 182 11.37 -17.10 26.14
CA ARG A 182 11.71 -17.68 27.45
C ARG A 182 12.98 -17.00 27.98
N ALA A 183 12.87 -16.34 29.12
CA ALA A 183 13.97 -15.60 29.74
C ALA A 183 15.17 -16.51 30.02
N THR A 184 16.14 -16.53 29.12
CA THR A 184 17.44 -17.15 29.37
C THR A 184 18.34 -16.13 30.03
N ARG A 185 18.48 -16.27 31.36
CA ARG A 185 19.49 -15.62 32.24
C ARG A 185 19.19 -14.17 32.64
N GLY A 186 18.36 -13.98 33.67
CA GLY A 186 18.48 -12.90 34.68
C GLY A 186 18.49 -11.44 34.21
N GLY A 187 18.17 -11.14 32.95
CA GLY A 187 18.05 -9.78 32.44
C GLY A 187 16.83 -9.05 32.99
N ASP A 188 16.82 -7.73 32.85
CA ASP A 188 15.70 -6.88 33.23
C ASP A 188 14.44 -7.28 32.45
N ILE A 189 13.42 -7.74 33.17
CA ILE A 189 12.14 -8.19 32.62
C ILE A 189 11.45 -7.01 31.92
N GLU A 190 11.59 -5.80 32.46
CA GLU A 190 10.97 -4.60 31.93
C GLU A 190 11.58 -4.21 30.58
N GLU A 191 12.90 -4.30 30.46
CA GLU A 191 13.61 -4.05 29.20
C GLU A 191 13.29 -5.12 28.15
N THR A 192 13.18 -6.39 28.56
CA THR A 192 12.83 -7.50 27.65
C THR A 192 11.41 -7.33 27.09
N ALA A 193 10.45 -6.98 27.95
CA ALA A 193 9.07 -6.69 27.54
C ALA A 193 9.01 -5.51 26.57
N PHE A 194 9.72 -4.42 26.89
CA PHE A 194 9.77 -3.24 26.03
C PHE A 194 10.34 -3.56 24.64
N ASN A 195 11.49 -4.25 24.57
CA ASN A 195 12.11 -4.63 23.30
C ASN A 195 11.24 -5.58 22.49
N THR A 196 10.60 -6.56 23.14
CA THR A 196 9.68 -7.50 22.46
C THR A 196 8.49 -6.74 21.85
N ASN A 197 7.91 -5.78 22.58
CA ASN A 197 6.80 -4.98 22.07
C ASN A 197 7.20 -4.09 20.88
N LEU A 198 8.44 -3.57 20.85
CA LEU A 198 8.94 -2.82 19.70
C LEU A 198 9.09 -3.70 18.45
N GLU A 199 9.67 -4.90 18.61
CA GLU A 199 9.75 -5.88 17.52
C GLU A 199 8.36 -6.31 17.03
N ALA A 200 7.44 -6.53 17.97
CA ALA A 200 6.06 -6.88 17.66
C ALA A 200 5.35 -5.76 16.87
N ALA A 201 5.57 -4.48 17.20
CA ALA A 201 4.97 -3.37 16.48
C ALA A 201 5.37 -3.38 14.99
N ASP A 202 6.65 -3.61 14.69
CA ASP A 202 7.15 -3.70 13.31
C ASP A 202 6.56 -4.90 12.57
N GLU A 203 6.56 -6.06 13.23
CA GLU A 203 6.08 -7.30 12.62
C GLU A 203 4.57 -7.29 12.40
N ILE A 204 3.79 -6.72 13.34
CA ILE A 204 2.34 -6.52 13.17
C ILE A 204 2.08 -5.64 11.96
N ALA A 205 2.74 -4.48 11.84
CA ALA A 205 2.54 -3.59 10.70
C ALA A 205 2.86 -4.29 9.36
N ARG A 206 3.90 -5.13 9.33
CA ARG A 206 4.24 -5.97 8.18
C ARG A 206 3.16 -7.01 7.88
N GLN A 207 2.70 -7.76 8.89
CA GLN A 207 1.69 -8.82 8.74
C GLN A 207 0.34 -8.28 8.30
N LEU A 208 -0.09 -7.11 8.78
CA LEU A 208 -1.32 -6.46 8.32
C LEU A 208 -1.31 -6.22 6.80
N ARG A 209 -0.16 -5.82 6.26
CA ARG A 209 0.02 -5.62 4.81
C ARG A 209 0.08 -6.94 4.05
N LEU A 210 0.81 -7.93 4.56
CA LEU A 210 0.97 -9.22 3.88
C LEU A 210 -0.34 -10.02 3.81
N ARG A 211 -1.17 -9.91 4.86
CA ARG A 211 -2.45 -10.61 4.97
C ARG A 211 -3.63 -9.81 4.44
N ASP A 212 -3.41 -8.56 4.03
CA ASP A 212 -4.44 -7.60 3.63
C ASP A 212 -5.57 -7.51 4.68
N LEU A 213 -5.19 -7.44 5.97
CA LEU A 213 -6.15 -7.41 7.08
C LEU A 213 -6.81 -6.04 7.21
N GLY A 214 -8.14 -6.03 7.24
CA GLY A 214 -8.96 -4.85 7.47
C GLY A 214 -9.94 -5.02 8.64
N GLY A 215 -10.57 -3.92 9.05
CA GLY A 215 -11.51 -3.91 10.17
C GLY A 215 -10.87 -3.53 11.50
N LEU A 216 -11.52 -3.88 12.61
CA LEU A 216 -11.03 -3.60 13.95
C LEU A 216 -9.92 -4.58 14.32
N ILE A 217 -8.75 -4.06 14.69
CA ILE A 217 -7.61 -4.84 15.14
C ILE A 217 -7.32 -4.45 16.59
N VAL A 218 -7.23 -5.45 17.47
CA VAL A 218 -6.92 -5.28 18.89
C VAL A 218 -5.57 -5.96 19.14
N ILE A 219 -4.64 -5.23 19.75
CA ILE A 219 -3.28 -5.71 20.04
C ILE A 219 -3.11 -5.72 21.55
N ASP A 220 -2.80 -6.89 22.10
CA ASP A 220 -2.47 -7.11 23.50
C ASP A 220 -0.93 -7.10 23.65
N PHE A 221 -0.38 -5.92 23.97
CA PHE A 221 1.05 -5.76 24.23
C PHE A 221 1.39 -6.25 25.64
N ILE A 222 2.63 -6.74 25.81
CA ILE A 222 3.14 -7.11 27.13
C ILE A 222 3.08 -5.87 28.04
N ASP A 223 2.60 -6.05 29.27
CA ASP A 223 2.47 -4.98 30.25
C ASP A 223 3.80 -4.22 30.46
N MET A 224 3.71 -2.89 30.43
CA MET A 224 4.83 -1.99 30.71
C MET A 224 4.40 -0.95 31.74
N THR A 225 5.06 -0.91 32.89
CA THR A 225 4.80 0.09 33.94
C THR A 225 5.07 1.53 33.50
N PRO A 226 6.17 1.84 32.77
CA PRO A 226 6.50 3.21 32.44
C PRO A 226 5.68 3.68 31.24
N VAL A 227 4.91 4.76 31.43
CA VAL A 227 4.13 5.41 30.36
C VAL A 227 5.01 5.83 29.18
N ARG A 228 6.29 6.13 29.42
CA ARG A 228 7.26 6.43 28.36
C ARG A 228 7.46 5.25 27.40
N HIS A 229 7.45 4.02 27.89
CA HIS A 229 7.61 2.82 27.07
C HIS A 229 6.34 2.55 26.26
N GLN A 230 5.17 2.69 26.88
CA GLN A 230 3.88 2.60 26.19
C GLN A 230 3.81 3.57 25.00
N ARG A 231 4.14 4.85 25.22
CA ARG A 231 4.19 5.86 24.15
C ARG A 231 5.21 5.54 23.07
N ALA A 232 6.36 4.98 23.43
CA ALA A 232 7.38 4.61 22.45
C ALA A 232 6.90 3.46 21.54
N VAL A 233 6.20 2.47 22.08
CA VAL A 233 5.59 1.38 21.30
C VAL A 233 4.46 1.90 20.41
N GLU A 234 3.58 2.76 20.93
CA GLU A 234 2.53 3.41 20.12
C GLU A 234 3.12 4.21 18.95
N ASN A 235 4.19 4.97 19.20
CA ASN A 235 4.86 5.75 18.17
C ASN A 235 5.53 4.82 17.14
N ARG A 236 6.18 3.75 17.58
CA ARG A 236 6.79 2.76 16.68
C ARG A 236 5.76 2.15 15.75
N LEU A 237 4.60 1.76 16.28
CA LEU A 237 3.50 1.21 15.47
C LEU A 237 2.93 2.23 14.46
N ARG A 238 2.95 3.53 14.77
CA ARG A 238 2.53 4.58 13.82
C ARG A 238 3.55 4.84 12.72
N GLU A 239 4.83 4.62 13.00
CA GLU A 239 5.92 4.82 12.03
C GLU A 239 6.05 3.65 11.04
N ALA A 240 5.75 2.42 11.47
CA ALA A 240 5.91 1.17 10.71
C ALA A 240 4.84 0.94 9.62
#